data_AF-A0A2C9ZZD9-F1
#
_entry.id   AF-A0A2C9ZZD9-F1
#
_cell.length_a   1.000
_cell.length_b   1.000
_cell.length_c   1.000
_cell.angle_alpha   90.00
_cell.angle_beta   90.00
_cell.angle_gamma   90.00
#
_symmetry.space_group_name_H-M   'P 1'
#
loop_
_entity.id
_entity.type
_entity.pdbx_description
1 polymer ?
#
loop_
_entity_poly.entity_id
_entity_poly.type
_entity_poly.pdbx_seq_one_letter_code
_entity_poly.pdbx_strand_id
1 'polypeptide(L)'
;MKVSTLFAASLIALGSQHAHAASLDVKITNLTQGIYFTPILIAAHNADSHLFMSGMAASPELQTMAEGGNIAGLSGIIDAVSGNKVENPASGLLAPAQSTMAMLDTTDGNQYLSITAMMLPTNDGFVGLDSWMIPTTPGSYDIYLNAYDAGTEANNELIIEGSGAPGTPGIPAAPGMGAGMNGTGVTNSETNQTIHIHRGSLGDDDMEGGKSDLNNTVHRWLNPVAKVTVTVK
;
A
#
# COMPACT_ATOMS: atom_id res chain seq x y z
N MET A 1 -50.27 43.24 31.68
CA MET A 1 -49.28 43.19 30.58
C MET A 1 -48.16 42.25 30.99
N LYS A 2 -47.86 41.25 30.14
CA LYS A 2 -46.50 40.75 29.83
C LYS A 2 -45.74 39.98 30.94
N VAL A 3 -45.05 38.86 30.73
CA VAL A 3 -44.81 37.92 29.61
C VAL A 3 -44.43 36.61 30.33
N SER A 4 -45.02 35.47 29.94
CA SER A 4 -44.47 34.14 30.23
C SER A 4 -43.43 33.82 29.16
N THR A 5 -42.19 33.52 29.54
CA THR A 5 -41.16 33.07 28.59
C THR A 5 -40.82 31.62 28.93
N LEU A 6 -41.29 30.71 28.07
CA LEU A 6 -40.97 29.29 28.07
C LEU A 6 -39.45 29.09 27.86
N PHE A 7 -38.84 28.24 28.67
CA PHE A 7 -37.56 27.61 28.35
C PHE A 7 -37.79 26.51 27.31
N ALA A 8 -37.28 26.68 26.10
CA ALA A 8 -37.17 25.60 25.12
C ALA A 8 -35.87 24.82 25.39
N ALA A 9 -35.99 23.61 25.92
CA ALA A 9 -34.87 22.68 26.04
C ALA A 9 -34.65 22.00 24.68
N SER A 10 -33.57 22.33 24.00
CA SER A 10 -33.14 21.68 22.77
C SER A 10 -32.56 20.30 23.10
N LEU A 11 -33.28 19.21 22.81
CA LEU A 11 -32.69 17.88 22.83
C LEU A 11 -31.72 17.75 21.64
N ILE A 12 -30.41 17.69 21.94
CA ILE A 12 -29.41 17.22 20.99
C ILE A 12 -29.54 15.69 20.97
N ALA A 13 -30.20 15.15 19.95
CA ALA A 13 -30.15 13.72 19.68
C ALA A 13 -28.76 13.39 19.13
N LEU A 14 -27.87 12.88 19.99
CA LEU A 14 -26.69 12.16 19.51
C LEU A 14 -27.19 10.87 18.87
N GLY A 15 -27.28 10.86 17.53
CA GLY A 15 -27.49 9.62 16.80
C GLY A 15 -26.27 8.74 16.97
N SER A 16 -26.40 7.64 17.70
CA SER A 16 -25.40 6.58 17.72
C SER A 16 -25.26 6.02 16.31
N GLN A 17 -24.18 6.35 15.60
CA GLN A 17 -23.84 5.64 14.38
C GLN A 17 -23.56 4.20 14.78
N HIS A 18 -24.45 3.28 14.40
CA HIS A 18 -24.24 1.86 14.64
C HIS A 18 -23.10 1.44 13.71
N ALA A 19 -21.99 1.00 14.28
CA ALA A 19 -20.94 0.36 13.51
C ALA A 19 -21.49 -0.97 13.01
N HIS A 20 -21.50 -1.18 11.69
CA HIS A 20 -22.00 -2.39 11.08
C HIS A 20 -20.84 -3.17 10.47
N ALA A 21 -20.74 -4.45 10.83
CA ALA A 21 -20.03 -5.46 10.05
C ALA A 21 -20.48 -5.41 8.58
N ALA A 22 -19.53 -5.55 7.66
CA ALA A 22 -19.74 -5.52 6.22
C ALA A 22 -19.07 -6.73 5.57
N SER A 23 -19.69 -7.27 4.52
CA SER A 23 -19.05 -8.27 3.65
C SER A 23 -18.56 -7.58 2.39
N LEU A 24 -17.27 -7.71 2.13
CA LEU A 24 -16.58 -7.01 1.04
C LEU A 24 -16.02 -7.99 0.03
N ASP A 25 -16.19 -7.68 -1.26
CA ASP A 25 -15.35 -8.22 -2.32
C ASP A 25 -14.37 -7.12 -2.76
N VAL A 26 -13.07 -7.37 -2.57
CA VAL A 26 -12.00 -6.41 -2.88
C VAL A 26 -11.20 -6.93 -4.08
N LYS A 27 -11.43 -6.31 -5.24
CA LYS A 27 -10.66 -6.59 -6.46
C LYS A 27 -9.51 -5.61 -6.57
N ILE A 28 -8.29 -6.11 -6.75
CA ILE A 28 -7.11 -5.29 -6.96
C ILE A 28 -6.57 -5.59 -8.36
N THR A 29 -6.41 -4.55 -9.17
CA THR A 29 -5.80 -4.61 -10.50
C THR A 29 -4.48 -3.85 -10.48
N ASN A 30 -3.40 -4.53 -10.87
CA ASN A 30 -2.11 -3.90 -11.10
C ASN A 30 -2.15 -3.17 -12.45
N LEU A 31 -1.97 -1.85 -12.45
CA LEU A 31 -2.04 -1.00 -13.65
C LEU A 31 -0.67 -0.73 -14.27
N THR A 32 0.39 -1.28 -13.71
CA THR A 32 1.75 -1.06 -14.20
C THR A 32 2.08 -1.96 -15.40
N GLN A 33 3.14 -1.60 -16.13
CA GLN A 33 3.62 -2.32 -17.30
C GLN A 33 4.63 -3.42 -16.96
N GLY A 34 5.55 -3.14 -16.02
CA GLY A 34 6.67 -4.03 -15.68
C GLY A 34 6.92 -4.17 -14.18
N ILE A 35 5.98 -3.74 -13.33
CA ILE A 35 6.10 -3.86 -11.88
C ILE A 35 5.12 -4.90 -11.36
N TYR A 36 5.58 -5.76 -10.47
CA TYR A 36 4.81 -6.77 -9.77
C TYR A 36 4.48 -6.27 -8.38
N PHE A 37 3.32 -6.66 -7.85
CA PHE A 37 3.09 -6.52 -6.41
C PHE A 37 3.49 -7.81 -5.72
N THR A 38 4.28 -7.70 -4.67
CA THR A 38 4.59 -8.79 -3.74
C THR A 38 3.31 -9.21 -2.97
N PRO A 39 3.36 -10.19 -2.03
CA PRO A 39 2.18 -10.57 -1.27
C PRO A 39 1.40 -9.36 -0.73
N ILE A 40 0.15 -9.23 -1.15
CA ILE A 40 -0.71 -8.11 -0.80
C ILE A 40 -1.33 -8.37 0.58
N LEU A 41 -1.28 -7.38 1.46
CA LEU A 41 -2.07 -7.37 2.69
C LEU A 41 -3.29 -6.47 2.50
N ILE A 42 -4.48 -7.01 2.76
CA ILE A 42 -5.75 -6.28 2.80
C ILE A 42 -6.26 -6.38 4.23
N ALA A 43 -6.56 -5.26 4.88
CA ALA A 43 -6.98 -5.22 6.27
C ALA A 43 -8.12 -4.25 6.51
N ALA A 44 -9.10 -4.65 7.33
CA ALA A 44 -10.10 -3.79 7.92
C ALA A 44 -9.82 -3.61 9.42
N HIS A 45 -9.81 -2.37 9.90
CA HIS A 45 -9.48 -2.02 11.28
C HIS A 45 -10.26 -0.77 11.75
N ASN A 46 -10.09 -0.41 13.02
CA ASN A 46 -10.66 0.80 13.62
C ASN A 46 -9.98 2.08 13.09
N ALA A 47 -10.50 3.25 13.50
CA ALA A 47 -10.04 4.56 13.04
C ALA A 47 -8.63 4.97 13.53
N ASP A 48 -8.12 4.32 14.59
CA ASP A 48 -6.86 4.69 15.25
C ASP A 48 -5.66 3.87 14.73
N SER A 49 -5.95 2.77 14.03
CA SER A 49 -4.96 1.88 13.43
C SER A 49 -4.58 2.35 12.03
N HIS A 50 -3.29 2.32 11.70
CA HIS A 50 -2.77 2.63 10.38
C HIS A 50 -1.67 1.63 10.02
N LEU A 51 -1.63 1.17 8.77
CA LEU A 51 -0.50 0.36 8.27
C LEU A 51 0.69 1.24 7.85
N PHE A 52 0.41 2.47 7.41
CA PHE A 52 1.38 3.50 7.07
C PHE A 52 0.70 4.86 7.11
N MET A 53 1.46 5.95 7.23
CA MET A 53 0.93 7.31 7.14
C MET A 53 1.90 8.18 6.34
N SER A 54 1.40 8.87 5.31
CA SER A 54 2.24 9.81 4.54
C SER A 54 2.78 10.93 5.45
N GLY A 55 4.05 11.27 5.27
CA GLY A 55 4.76 12.27 6.07
C GLY A 55 5.26 11.76 7.43
N MET A 56 5.02 10.49 7.77
CA MET A 56 5.56 9.83 8.96
C MET A 56 6.71 8.90 8.59
N ALA A 57 7.59 8.61 9.55
CA ALA A 57 8.61 7.57 9.36
C ALA A 57 7.93 6.20 9.21
N ALA A 58 8.50 5.33 8.36
CA ALA A 58 8.06 3.95 8.24
C ALA A 58 8.25 3.18 9.56
N SER A 59 7.28 2.33 9.92
CA SER A 59 7.49 1.37 11.00
C SER A 59 8.48 0.27 10.56
N PRO A 60 9.13 -0.45 11.49
CA PRO A 60 9.98 -1.59 11.14
C PRO A 60 9.26 -2.64 10.30
N GLU A 61 7.97 -2.86 10.57
CA GLU A 61 7.13 -3.79 9.83
C GLU A 61 6.82 -3.30 8.42
N LEU A 62 6.57 -2.00 8.24
CA LEU A 62 6.37 -1.40 6.93
C LEU A 62 7.66 -1.44 6.11
N GLN A 63 8.81 -1.10 6.72
CA GLN A 63 10.11 -1.20 6.07
C GLN A 63 10.38 -2.62 5.57
N THR A 64 10.17 -3.62 6.44
CA THR A 64 10.35 -5.03 6.09
C THR A 64 9.45 -5.46 4.92
N MET A 65 8.23 -4.92 4.86
CA MET A 65 7.32 -5.18 3.74
C MET A 65 7.76 -4.43 2.48
N ALA A 66 8.14 -3.16 2.57
CA ALA A 66 8.48 -2.30 1.45
C ALA A 66 9.80 -2.69 0.76
N GLU A 67 10.78 -3.19 1.52
CA GLU A 67 12.09 -3.60 0.99
C GLU A 67 12.12 -5.06 0.52
N GLY A 68 11.32 -5.94 1.13
CA GLY A 68 11.40 -7.40 0.91
C GLY A 68 10.10 -8.12 0.59
N GLY A 69 8.96 -7.43 0.61
CA GLY A 69 7.64 -8.03 0.41
C GLY A 69 7.15 -8.90 1.56
N ASN A 70 7.79 -8.87 2.73
CA ASN A 70 7.38 -9.67 3.89
C ASN A 70 6.31 -8.94 4.72
N ILE A 71 5.06 -9.38 4.60
CA ILE A 71 3.89 -8.81 5.28
C ILE A 71 3.66 -9.30 6.71
N ALA A 72 4.45 -10.25 7.22
CA ALA A 72 4.15 -10.93 8.50
C ALA A 72 4.07 -9.96 9.70
N GLY A 73 4.95 -8.95 9.74
CA GLY A 73 4.94 -7.94 10.80
C GLY A 73 3.66 -7.09 10.78
N LEU A 74 3.29 -6.57 9.61
CA LEU A 74 2.08 -5.77 9.43
C LEU A 74 0.81 -6.59 9.72
N SER A 75 0.83 -7.85 9.30
CA SER A 75 -0.23 -8.81 9.61
C SER A 75 -0.42 -8.98 11.13
N GLY A 76 0.68 -9.09 11.89
CA GLY A 76 0.65 -9.16 13.35
C GLY A 76 0.10 -7.88 14.01
N ILE A 77 0.38 -6.70 13.45
CA ILE A 77 -0.23 -5.43 13.91
C ILE A 77 -1.75 -5.48 13.79
N ILE A 78 -2.27 -6.00 12.67
CA ILE A 78 -3.72 -6.15 12.47
C ILE A 78 -4.34 -7.12 13.47
N ASP A 79 -3.67 -8.23 13.81
CA ASP A 79 -4.14 -9.14 14.86
C ASP A 79 -4.20 -8.46 16.23
N ALA A 80 -3.17 -7.67 16.56
CA ALA A 80 -3.06 -7.00 17.87
C ALA A 80 -4.20 -6.01 18.13
N VAL A 81 -4.78 -5.43 17.07
CA VAL A 81 -5.92 -4.51 17.15
C VAL A 81 -7.26 -5.20 16.86
N SER A 82 -7.28 -6.53 16.81
CA SER A 82 -8.48 -7.33 16.48
C SER A 82 -9.11 -6.94 15.13
N GLY A 83 -8.26 -6.56 14.16
CA GLY A 83 -8.67 -6.27 12.80
C GLY A 83 -8.98 -7.54 12.00
N ASN A 84 -9.63 -7.36 10.85
CA ASN A 84 -9.88 -8.43 9.89
C ASN A 84 -8.89 -8.29 8.73
N LYS A 85 -8.40 -9.40 8.18
CA LYS A 85 -7.42 -9.35 7.08
C LYS A 85 -7.55 -10.50 6.11
N VAL A 86 -7.06 -10.26 4.90
CA VAL A 86 -6.71 -11.30 3.92
C VAL A 86 -5.27 -11.09 3.51
N GLU A 87 -4.50 -12.16 3.57
CA GLU A 87 -3.09 -12.17 3.19
C GLU A 87 -2.92 -12.84 1.84
N ASN A 88 -2.08 -12.25 1.01
CA ASN A 88 -1.61 -12.83 -0.24
C ASN A 88 -2.71 -13.41 -1.16
N PRO A 89 -3.77 -12.64 -1.50
CA PRO A 89 -4.85 -13.13 -2.35
C PRO A 89 -4.39 -13.53 -3.77
N ALA A 90 -3.23 -13.04 -4.23
CA ALA A 90 -2.61 -13.44 -5.49
C ALA A 90 -1.84 -14.78 -5.41
N SER A 91 -1.69 -15.37 -4.22
CA SER A 91 -0.86 -16.56 -3.97
C SER A 91 0.60 -16.41 -4.42
N GLY A 92 1.16 -15.22 -4.26
CA GLY A 92 2.50 -14.84 -4.71
C GLY A 92 2.49 -13.44 -5.31
N LEU A 93 3.23 -13.27 -6.41
CA LEU A 93 3.32 -11.99 -7.10
C LEU A 93 2.05 -11.72 -7.93
N LEU A 94 1.49 -10.51 -7.83
CA LEU A 94 0.50 -10.01 -8.78
C LEU A 94 1.20 -9.34 -9.96
N ALA A 95 1.21 -10.01 -11.10
CA ALA A 95 1.87 -9.54 -12.32
C ALA A 95 1.25 -8.26 -12.91
N PRO A 96 2.01 -7.50 -13.72
CA PRO A 96 1.52 -6.37 -14.51
C PRO A 96 0.22 -6.69 -15.25
N ALA A 97 -0.71 -5.72 -15.29
CA ALA A 97 -2.04 -5.84 -15.91
C ALA A 97 -2.94 -6.97 -15.39
N GLN A 98 -2.54 -7.72 -14.35
CA GLN A 98 -3.37 -8.77 -13.74
C GLN A 98 -4.23 -8.23 -12.60
N SER A 99 -5.20 -9.05 -12.18
CA SER A 99 -6.02 -8.77 -11.02
C SER A 99 -6.09 -9.95 -10.06
N THR A 100 -6.30 -9.66 -8.79
CA THR A 100 -6.70 -10.63 -7.77
C THR A 100 -7.99 -10.17 -7.08
N MET A 101 -8.64 -11.08 -6.37
CA MET A 101 -9.88 -10.84 -5.62
C MET A 101 -9.73 -11.43 -4.22
N ALA A 102 -10.15 -10.68 -3.21
CA ALA A 102 -10.27 -11.15 -1.84
C ALA A 102 -11.70 -10.94 -1.33
N MET A 103 -12.21 -11.90 -0.56
CA MET A 103 -13.43 -11.72 0.24
C MET A 103 -13.01 -11.38 1.66
N LEU A 104 -13.53 -10.29 2.21
CA LEU A 104 -13.23 -9.83 3.57
C LEU A 104 -14.54 -9.52 4.30
N ASP A 105 -14.83 -10.29 5.35
CA ASP A 105 -15.91 -9.99 6.27
C ASP A 105 -15.35 -9.18 7.44
N THR A 106 -15.89 -7.99 7.66
CA THR A 106 -15.49 -7.11 8.76
C THR A 106 -16.28 -7.41 10.03
N THR A 107 -15.68 -7.11 11.17
CA THR A 107 -16.34 -7.11 12.49
C THR A 107 -16.77 -5.70 12.87
N ASP A 108 -17.79 -5.57 13.71
CA ASP A 108 -18.24 -4.27 14.22
C ASP A 108 -17.07 -3.45 14.77
N GLY A 109 -16.94 -2.22 14.28
CA GLY A 109 -15.84 -1.29 14.63
C GLY A 109 -14.65 -1.30 13.66
N ASN A 110 -14.49 -2.34 12.83
CA ASN A 110 -13.46 -2.39 11.79
C ASN A 110 -13.97 -1.75 10.48
N GLN A 111 -14.06 -0.43 10.49
CA GLN A 111 -14.72 0.37 9.45
C GLN A 111 -13.75 1.00 8.44
N TYR A 112 -12.44 0.78 8.59
CA TYR A 112 -11.42 1.41 7.75
C TYR A 112 -10.61 0.33 7.03
N LEU A 113 -10.51 0.45 5.71
CA LEU A 113 -9.78 -0.45 4.83
C LEU A 113 -8.39 0.10 4.53
N SER A 114 -7.37 -0.71 4.79
CA SER A 114 -6.00 -0.48 4.35
C SER A 114 -5.51 -1.62 3.45
N ILE A 115 -4.71 -1.27 2.45
CA ILE A 115 -4.13 -2.21 1.48
C ILE A 115 -2.66 -1.83 1.30
N THR A 116 -1.76 -2.80 1.32
CA THR A 116 -0.34 -2.54 1.04
C THR A 116 0.37 -3.73 0.40
N ALA A 117 1.34 -3.45 -0.46
CA ALA A 117 2.28 -4.43 -1.02
C ALA A 117 3.54 -3.73 -1.55
N MET A 118 4.71 -4.34 -1.40
CA MET A 118 5.91 -3.86 -2.09
C MET A 118 5.72 -3.98 -3.59
N MET A 119 6.24 -2.98 -4.30
CA MET A 119 6.36 -2.95 -5.75
C MET A 119 7.73 -3.49 -6.16
N LEU A 120 7.76 -4.45 -7.09
CA LEU A 120 8.98 -5.12 -7.51
C LEU A 120 9.14 -5.05 -9.03
N PRO A 121 10.28 -4.60 -9.57
CA PRO A 121 11.46 -4.13 -8.85
C PRO A 121 11.36 -2.67 -8.35
N THR A 122 11.56 -2.46 -7.05
CA THR A 122 11.90 -1.16 -6.41
C THR A 122 12.76 -1.43 -5.17
N ASN A 123 13.43 -0.41 -4.63
CA ASN A 123 14.23 -0.50 -3.40
C ASN A 123 13.30 -0.64 -2.18
N ASP A 124 12.56 0.42 -1.86
CA ASP A 124 11.60 0.49 -0.75
C ASP A 124 10.24 1.07 -1.19
N GLY A 125 9.89 0.85 -2.46
CA GLY A 125 8.64 1.30 -3.06
C GLY A 125 7.48 0.35 -2.78
N PHE A 126 6.31 0.89 -2.43
CA PHE A 126 5.11 0.11 -2.16
C PHE A 126 3.84 0.80 -2.68
N VAL A 127 2.84 0.01 -3.07
CA VAL A 127 1.49 0.51 -3.38
C VAL A 127 0.65 0.51 -2.11
N GLY A 128 -0.14 1.56 -1.87
CA GLY A 128 -0.84 1.72 -0.59
C GLY A 128 -2.23 2.37 -0.66
N LEU A 129 -3.14 1.87 0.15
CA LEU A 129 -4.34 2.53 0.65
C LEU A 129 -4.23 2.58 2.18
N ASP A 130 -4.32 3.76 2.78
CA ASP A 130 -4.36 3.91 4.23
C ASP A 130 -5.76 4.35 4.66
N SER A 131 -6.34 3.58 5.58
CA SER A 131 -7.48 3.95 6.42
C SER A 131 -8.65 4.58 5.65
N TRP A 132 -9.06 3.93 4.57
CA TRP A 132 -10.22 4.36 3.79
C TRP A 132 -11.52 3.93 4.48
N MET A 133 -12.36 4.88 4.86
CA MET A 133 -13.67 4.58 5.47
C MET A 133 -14.53 3.75 4.51
N ILE A 134 -14.90 2.55 4.94
CA ILE A 134 -15.76 1.63 4.20
C ILE A 134 -17.18 2.22 4.12
N PRO A 135 -17.74 2.42 2.91
CA PRO A 135 -19.10 2.92 2.75
C PRO A 135 -20.14 2.00 3.36
N THR A 136 -21.15 2.57 4.01
CA THR A 136 -22.28 1.81 4.57
C THR A 136 -23.35 1.48 3.53
N THR A 137 -23.33 2.15 2.38
CA THR A 137 -24.30 1.91 1.31
C THR A 137 -23.80 0.75 0.43
N PRO A 138 -24.60 -0.32 0.25
CA PRO A 138 -24.26 -1.39 -0.67
C PRO A 138 -24.01 -0.85 -2.08
N GLY A 139 -22.95 -1.33 -2.74
CA GLY A 139 -22.52 -0.80 -4.02
C GLY A 139 -21.06 -1.08 -4.32
N SER A 140 -20.62 -0.62 -5.49
CA SER A 140 -19.25 -0.78 -5.97
C SER A 140 -18.53 0.57 -5.98
N TYR A 141 -17.33 0.60 -5.43
CA TYR A 141 -16.53 1.80 -5.22
C TYR A 141 -15.14 1.59 -5.83
N ASP A 142 -14.78 2.44 -6.79
CA ASP A 142 -13.47 2.43 -7.44
C ASP A 142 -12.52 3.41 -6.75
N ILE A 143 -11.33 2.92 -6.38
CA ILE A 143 -10.26 3.67 -5.73
C ILE A 143 -8.99 3.47 -6.56
N TYR A 144 -8.26 4.55 -6.84
CA TYR A 144 -6.96 4.47 -7.48
C TYR A 144 -5.86 4.63 -6.44
N LEU A 145 -4.90 3.72 -6.41
CA LEU A 145 -3.81 3.73 -5.45
C LEU A 145 -2.53 4.28 -6.09
N ASN A 146 -1.80 5.03 -5.28
CA ASN A 146 -0.48 5.52 -5.63
C ASN A 146 0.59 4.60 -5.05
N ALA A 147 1.78 4.69 -5.63
CA ALA A 147 3.02 4.20 -5.07
C ALA A 147 3.63 5.22 -4.11
N TYR A 148 4.19 4.71 -3.04
CA TYR A 148 4.89 5.40 -1.97
C TYR A 148 6.30 4.85 -1.84
N ASP A 149 7.19 5.68 -1.32
CA ASP A 149 8.58 5.39 -0.97
C ASP A 149 8.62 5.41 0.57
N ALA A 150 9.17 4.35 1.17
CA ALA A 150 9.20 4.22 2.63
C ALA A 150 10.16 5.21 3.30
N GLY A 151 11.13 5.73 2.54
CA GLY A 151 12.18 6.64 3.02
C GLY A 151 13.21 5.92 3.88
N THR A 152 13.42 4.62 3.69
CA THR A 152 14.28 3.79 4.54
C THR A 152 15.61 3.44 3.88
N GLU A 153 15.69 3.50 2.55
CA GLU A 153 16.94 3.41 1.81
C GLU A 153 16.98 4.34 0.58
N ALA A 154 18.13 4.39 -0.10
CA ALA A 154 18.25 5.15 -1.34
C ALA A 154 17.68 4.34 -2.50
N ASN A 155 16.85 5.00 -3.32
CA ASN A 155 16.37 4.48 -4.61
C ASN A 155 17.49 4.38 -5.66
N ASN A 156 18.49 3.54 -5.40
CA ASN A 156 19.66 3.38 -6.26
C ASN A 156 19.37 2.63 -7.56
N GLU A 157 18.23 1.93 -7.64
CA GLU A 157 17.80 1.14 -8.79
C GLU A 157 18.76 -0.02 -9.13
N LEU A 158 19.48 -0.53 -8.13
CA LEU A 158 20.41 -1.65 -8.26
C LEU A 158 19.78 -2.94 -7.80
N ILE A 159 19.92 -3.99 -8.60
CA ILE A 159 19.44 -5.34 -8.29
C ILE A 159 20.57 -6.09 -7.59
N ILE A 160 20.37 -6.41 -6.32
CA ILE A 160 21.38 -7.03 -5.47
C ILE A 160 20.79 -8.31 -4.89
N GLU A 161 21.26 -9.46 -5.36
CA GLU A 161 20.81 -10.74 -4.83
C GLU A 161 21.11 -10.84 -3.32
N GLY A 162 20.09 -11.18 -2.54
CA GLY A 162 20.18 -11.26 -1.09
C GLY A 162 19.95 -9.93 -0.34
N SER A 163 19.58 -8.85 -1.04
CA SER A 163 19.05 -7.63 -0.43
C SER A 163 17.59 -7.78 0.01
N GLY A 164 16.92 -6.66 0.33
CA GLY A 164 15.49 -6.62 0.68
C GLY A 164 15.18 -6.96 2.14
N ALA A 165 16.21 -7.10 2.97
CA ALA A 165 16.07 -7.10 4.42
C ALA A 165 16.50 -5.73 4.98
N PRO A 166 15.85 -5.22 6.03
CA PRO A 166 16.25 -3.96 6.67
C PRO A 166 17.74 -3.88 6.93
N GLY A 167 18.37 -2.84 6.38
CA GLY A 167 19.82 -2.62 6.49
C GLY A 167 20.69 -3.35 5.46
N THR A 168 20.09 -4.05 4.49
CA THR A 168 20.76 -4.62 3.32
C THR A 168 20.24 -3.97 2.04
N PRO A 169 20.79 -2.81 1.64
CA PRO A 169 20.23 -2.00 0.55
C PRO A 169 20.21 -2.70 -0.80
N GLY A 170 19.23 -2.36 -1.63
CA GLY A 170 19.11 -2.82 -3.01
C GLY A 170 17.81 -3.55 -3.30
N ILE A 171 17.51 -3.69 -4.59
CA ILE A 171 16.32 -4.39 -5.09
C ILE A 171 16.57 -5.91 -5.03
N PRO A 172 15.77 -6.68 -4.27
CA PRO A 172 16.06 -8.11 -4.03
C PRO A 172 15.88 -8.98 -5.27
N ALA A 173 15.02 -8.57 -6.20
CA ALA A 173 14.75 -9.29 -7.44
C ALA A 173 14.06 -8.40 -8.48
N ALA A 174 14.17 -8.77 -9.76
CA ALA A 174 13.43 -8.17 -10.85
C ALA A 174 12.70 -9.23 -11.69
N PRO A 175 11.45 -9.56 -11.35
CA PRO A 175 10.63 -10.46 -12.15
C PRO A 175 10.24 -9.83 -13.50
N GLY A 176 9.94 -10.65 -14.50
CA GLY A 176 9.37 -10.18 -15.78
C GLY A 176 10.35 -9.95 -16.92
N MET A 177 11.63 -10.33 -16.74
CA MET A 177 12.73 -10.11 -17.70
C MET A 177 13.02 -8.60 -17.93
N GLY A 178 14.14 -8.28 -18.59
CA GLY A 178 14.48 -6.90 -18.95
C GLY A 178 15.23 -6.12 -17.88
N ALA A 179 15.64 -6.75 -16.78
CA ALA A 179 16.64 -6.20 -15.86
C ALA A 179 18.04 -6.29 -16.45
N GLY A 180 18.81 -5.21 -16.32
CA GLY A 180 20.24 -5.14 -16.61
C GLY A 180 21.09 -5.57 -15.43
N MET A 181 22.37 -5.20 -15.46
CA MET A 181 23.35 -5.50 -14.42
C MET A 181 24.46 -4.45 -14.41
N ASN A 182 25.21 -4.39 -13.31
CA ASN A 182 26.38 -3.52 -13.11
C ASN A 182 26.07 -2.00 -13.17
N GLY A 183 24.84 -1.60 -12.86
CA GLY A 183 24.50 -0.21 -12.67
C GLY A 183 25.35 0.48 -11.60
N THR A 184 25.61 1.77 -11.80
CA THR A 184 26.42 2.57 -10.86
C THR A 184 25.63 3.21 -9.73
N GLY A 185 24.29 3.15 -9.80
CA GLY A 185 23.36 3.72 -8.82
C GLY A 185 22.84 5.09 -9.27
N VAL A 186 21.51 5.22 -9.36
CA VAL A 186 20.85 6.49 -9.71
C VAL A 186 21.00 7.54 -8.62
N THR A 187 20.89 7.10 -7.37
CA THR A 187 21.17 7.90 -6.18
C THR A 187 21.81 7.02 -5.10
N ASN A 188 22.68 7.61 -4.30
CA ASN A 188 23.39 6.93 -3.20
C ASN A 188 22.95 7.43 -1.82
N SER A 189 21.98 8.35 -1.77
CA SER A 189 21.45 8.89 -0.53
C SER A 189 19.98 9.26 -0.70
N GLU A 190 19.18 9.02 0.32
CA GLU A 190 17.85 9.60 0.45
C GLU A 190 17.85 10.58 1.63
N THR A 191 17.35 11.79 1.38
CA THR A 191 17.31 12.85 2.39
C THR A 191 15.96 12.92 3.07
N ASN A 192 14.89 12.52 2.36
CA ASN A 192 13.56 12.43 2.92
C ASN A 192 13.34 11.05 3.55
N GLN A 193 13.45 10.98 4.87
CA GLN A 193 13.29 9.74 5.64
C GLN A 193 11.84 9.51 6.12
N THR A 194 10.86 10.06 5.41
CA THR A 194 9.44 9.87 5.71
C THR A 194 8.72 9.28 4.52
N ILE A 195 7.64 8.56 4.79
CA ILE A 195 6.79 7.98 3.75
C ILE A 195 6.26 9.10 2.85
N HIS A 196 6.52 9.00 1.56
CA HIS A 196 6.10 10.01 0.59
C HIS A 196 5.75 9.38 -0.75
N ILE A 197 5.15 10.14 -1.67
CA ILE A 197 4.86 9.64 -3.01
C ILE A 197 6.16 9.29 -3.71
N HIS A 198 6.30 8.04 -4.14
CA HIS A 198 7.49 7.58 -4.82
C HIS A 198 7.58 8.23 -6.20
N ARG A 199 8.81 8.61 -6.58
CA ARG A 199 9.08 9.46 -7.75
C ARG A 199 9.10 8.68 -9.08
N GLY A 200 8.55 7.47 -9.11
CA GLY A 200 8.74 6.51 -10.21
C GLY A 200 10.16 5.94 -10.27
N SER A 201 10.34 4.89 -11.07
CA SER A 201 11.68 4.46 -11.50
C SER A 201 12.15 5.28 -12.70
N LEU A 202 13.44 5.60 -12.77
CA LEU A 202 14.06 6.24 -13.92
C LEU A 202 14.44 5.19 -14.97
N GLY A 203 15.22 4.20 -14.55
CA GLY A 203 15.87 3.23 -15.41
C GLY A 203 16.88 3.84 -16.38
N ASP A 204 17.57 2.98 -17.14
CA ASP A 204 18.32 3.35 -18.34
C ASP A 204 18.16 2.33 -19.47
N ASP A 205 18.96 2.45 -20.53
CA ASP A 205 18.97 1.57 -21.70
C ASP A 205 20.26 0.75 -21.85
N ASP A 206 21.12 0.70 -20.82
CA ASP A 206 22.38 -0.07 -20.82
C ASP A 206 22.24 -1.34 -19.97
N MET A 207 22.02 -2.47 -20.64
CA MET A 207 21.78 -3.76 -19.98
C MET A 207 23.01 -4.34 -19.26
N GLU A 208 24.22 -3.83 -19.52
CA GLU A 208 25.48 -4.35 -18.96
C GLU A 208 26.21 -3.34 -18.05
N GLY A 209 25.61 -2.16 -17.82
CA GLY A 209 26.20 -1.10 -17.02
C GLY A 209 25.24 0.06 -16.72
N GLY A 210 25.63 1.28 -17.10
CA GLY A 210 24.80 2.46 -16.88
C GLY A 210 24.67 2.93 -15.43
N LYS A 211 23.56 3.61 -15.15
CA LYS A 211 23.20 4.17 -13.84
C LYS A 211 22.25 3.27 -13.06
N SER A 212 21.52 2.39 -13.73
CA SER A 212 20.41 1.62 -13.16
C SER A 212 20.40 0.21 -13.72
N ASP A 213 20.10 -0.79 -12.88
CA ASP A 213 19.82 -2.14 -13.39
C ASP A 213 18.38 -2.27 -13.92
N LEU A 214 17.53 -1.27 -13.68
CA LEU A 214 16.19 -1.18 -14.25
C LEU A 214 16.23 -0.60 -15.67
N ASN A 215 15.55 -1.27 -16.61
CA ASN A 215 15.34 -0.76 -17.96
C ASN A 215 14.21 0.28 -18.05
N ASN A 216 14.51 1.45 -18.65
CA ASN A 216 13.59 2.58 -18.75
C ASN A 216 12.38 2.37 -19.69
N THR A 217 12.41 1.33 -20.53
CA THR A 217 11.30 0.95 -21.41
C THR A 217 10.36 -0.08 -20.78
N VAL A 218 10.79 -0.71 -19.67
CA VAL A 218 10.06 -1.80 -19.00
C VAL A 218 9.56 -1.37 -17.63
N HIS A 219 10.46 -0.83 -16.80
CA HIS A 219 10.21 -0.63 -15.37
C HIS A 219 9.77 0.80 -15.02
N ARG A 220 9.60 1.70 -16.00
CA ARG A 220 9.02 3.02 -15.72
C ARG A 220 7.53 2.92 -15.47
N TRP A 221 7.07 3.68 -14.50
CA TRP A 221 5.66 3.76 -14.14
C TRP A 221 5.32 5.16 -13.63
N LEU A 222 4.03 5.46 -13.62
CA LEU A 222 3.47 6.69 -13.07
C LEU A 222 2.29 6.32 -12.20
N ASN A 223 1.97 7.20 -11.26
CA ASN A 223 0.74 7.09 -10.49
C ASN A 223 -0.48 7.42 -11.36
N PRO A 224 -1.63 6.76 -11.13
CA PRO A 224 -1.85 5.67 -10.17
C PRO A 224 -1.31 4.31 -10.67
N VAL A 225 -0.88 3.45 -9.74
CA VAL A 225 -0.28 2.15 -10.04
C VAL A 225 -1.23 0.96 -9.84
N ALA A 226 -2.33 1.16 -9.10
CA ALA A 226 -3.37 0.15 -8.95
C ALA A 226 -4.77 0.76 -9.03
N LYS A 227 -5.73 -0.07 -9.46
CA LYS A 227 -7.15 0.18 -9.27
C LYS A 227 -7.69 -0.85 -8.29
N VAL A 228 -8.41 -0.39 -7.28
CA VAL A 228 -9.15 -1.21 -6.34
C VAL A 228 -10.64 -1.00 -6.56
N THR A 229 -11.40 -2.07 -6.72
CA THR A 229 -12.85 -2.04 -6.73
C THR A 229 -13.34 -2.75 -5.48
N VAL A 230 -13.96 -2.01 -4.55
CA VAL A 230 -14.56 -2.54 -3.33
C VAL A 230 -16.07 -2.67 -3.55
N THR A 231 -16.59 -3.88 -3.44
CA THR A 231 -18.04 -4.14 -3.46
C THR A 231 -18.51 -4.38 -2.04
N VAL A 232 -19.36 -3.49 -1.53
CA VAL A 232 -20.04 -3.63 -0.24
C VAL A 232 -21.38 -4.31 -0.49
N LYS A 233 -21.64 -5.42 0.20
CA LYS A 233 -22.87 -6.22 0.06
C LYS A 233 -24.01 -5.73 0.94
#